data_AF-O50148-F1
#
_entry.id   AF-O50148-F1
#
_cell.length_a   1.000
_cell.length_b   1.000
_cell.length_c   1.000
_cell.angle_alpha   90.00
_cell.angle_beta   90.00
_cell.angle_gamma   90.00
#
_symmetry.space_group_name_H-M   'P 1'
#
loop_
_entity.id
_entity.type
_entity.pdbx_description
1 polymer ?
#
loop_
_entity_poly.entity_id
_entity_poly.type
_entity_poly.pdbx_seq_one_letter_code
_entity_poly.pdbx_strand_id
1 'polypeptide(L)'
;MEAPFTLGITPILAEQLADPRIKEGFWAYAKDRLERAQGDYQRYRGTALEASARHQVAFWELTLDHFQRLSGDLVAAFRKAEEGGQVELITSNATHGYSPLLGYDEALWAQIKTGVSTYRRHFAKDPTGFWLPEMAYRPRGPWKPPVEGPPEGVRPGVDELLMRAGI
;
A
#
# COMPACT_ATOMS: atom_id res chain seq x y z
N MET A 1 -27.27 2.20 -4.03
CA MET A 1 -26.59 3.50 -3.88
C MET A 1 -25.15 3.27 -4.33
N GLU A 2 -24.66 4.05 -5.28
CA GLU A 2 -23.25 4.02 -5.68
C GLU A 2 -22.44 4.80 -4.64
N ALA A 3 -21.34 4.23 -4.15
CA ALA A 3 -20.53 4.79 -3.06
C ALA A 3 -19.02 4.59 -3.31
N PRO A 4 -18.46 5.23 -4.35
CA PRO A 4 -17.04 5.10 -4.66
C PRO A 4 -16.17 5.82 -3.61
N PHE A 5 -14.92 5.37 -3.48
CA PHE A 5 -13.88 6.00 -2.67
C PHE A 5 -12.50 5.83 -3.32
N THR A 6 -11.47 6.46 -2.75
CA THR A 6 -10.09 6.38 -3.27
C THR A 6 -9.22 5.57 -2.31
N LEU A 7 -8.37 4.71 -2.84
CA LEU A 7 -7.43 3.88 -2.08
C LEU A 7 -6.00 4.07 -2.60
N GLY A 8 -5.09 4.42 -1.70
CA GLY A 8 -3.65 4.43 -1.99
C GLY A 8 -3.00 3.11 -1.62
N ILE A 9 -2.27 2.51 -2.56
CA ILE A 9 -1.37 1.37 -2.30
C ILE A 9 0.03 1.83 -2.64
N THR A 10 0.89 1.98 -1.63
CA THR A 10 2.27 2.40 -1.89
C THR A 10 2.99 1.35 -2.74
N PRO A 11 3.89 1.77 -3.65
CA PRO A 11 4.59 0.83 -4.54
C PRO A 11 5.32 -0.28 -3.78
N ILE A 12 6.00 0.03 -2.68
CA ILE A 12 6.69 -0.96 -1.85
C ILE A 12 5.72 -1.98 -1.21
N LEU A 13 4.50 -1.57 -0.86
CA LEU A 13 3.46 -2.48 -0.38
C LEU A 13 2.95 -3.37 -1.52
N ALA A 14 2.67 -2.80 -2.69
CA ALA A 14 2.22 -3.57 -3.85
C ALA A 14 3.25 -4.64 -4.28
N GLU A 15 4.55 -4.30 -4.24
CA GLU A 15 5.63 -5.28 -4.49
C GLU A 15 5.60 -6.45 -3.51
N GLN A 16 5.42 -6.18 -2.21
CA GLN A 16 5.34 -7.23 -1.20
C GLN A 16 4.08 -8.06 -1.35
N LEU A 17 2.92 -7.45 -1.62
CA LEU A 17 1.66 -8.19 -1.80
C LEU A 17 1.70 -9.10 -3.04
N ALA A 18 2.44 -8.72 -4.08
CA ALA A 18 2.61 -9.52 -5.29
C ALA A 18 3.68 -10.63 -5.13
N ASP A 19 4.54 -10.56 -4.11
CA ASP A 19 5.68 -11.45 -3.94
C ASP A 19 5.26 -12.88 -3.49
N PRO A 20 5.77 -13.95 -4.14
CA PRO A 20 5.43 -15.32 -3.79
C PRO A 20 5.76 -15.73 -2.35
N ARG A 21 6.88 -15.24 -1.80
CA ARG A 21 7.28 -15.57 -0.43
C ARG A 21 6.34 -14.91 0.58
N ILE A 22 5.87 -13.70 0.31
CA ILE A 22 4.86 -13.05 1.15
C ILE A 22 3.51 -13.78 1.06
N LYS A 23 3.10 -14.20 -0.14
CA LYS A 23 1.85 -14.97 -0.33
C LYS A 23 1.88 -16.30 0.44
N GLU A 24 2.98 -17.05 0.34
CA GLU A 24 3.20 -18.28 1.10
C GLU A 24 3.25 -18.02 2.62
N GLY A 25 3.98 -16.98 3.03
CA GLY A 25 4.09 -16.57 4.43
C GLY A 25 2.75 -16.19 5.04
N PHE A 26 1.90 -15.46 4.31
CA PHE A 26 0.56 -15.10 4.77
C PHE A 26 -0.35 -16.33 4.90
N TRP A 27 -0.28 -17.26 3.94
CA TRP A 27 -1.06 -18.50 4.03
C TRP A 27 -0.67 -19.32 5.27
N ALA A 28 0.63 -19.49 5.52
CA ALA A 28 1.13 -20.16 6.71
C ALA A 28 0.71 -19.43 8.01
N TYR A 29 0.80 -18.10 8.03
CA TYR A 29 0.36 -17.27 9.14
C TYR A 29 -1.13 -17.45 9.43
N ALA A 30 -2.00 -17.35 8.42
CA ALA A 30 -3.44 -17.46 8.60
C ALA A 30 -3.85 -18.87 9.06
N LYS A 31 -3.14 -19.90 8.59
CA LYS A 31 -3.31 -21.28 9.08
C LYS A 31 -2.96 -21.41 10.56
N ASP A 32 -1.78 -20.94 10.97
CA ASP A 32 -1.38 -20.92 12.39
C ASP A 32 -2.37 -20.11 13.25
N ARG A 33 -2.90 -19.00 12.73
CA ARG A 33 -3.92 -18.21 13.43
C ARG A 33 -5.24 -18.95 13.62
N LEU A 34 -5.70 -19.70 12.62
CA LEU A 34 -6.89 -20.54 12.74
C LEU A 34 -6.67 -21.62 13.81
N GLU A 35 -5.53 -22.31 13.80
CA GLU A 35 -5.20 -23.34 14.80
C GLU A 35 -5.18 -22.76 16.22
N ARG A 36 -4.61 -21.56 16.41
CA ARG A 36 -4.65 -20.84 17.69
C ARG A 36 -6.07 -20.46 18.08
N ALA A 37 -6.87 -19.92 17.16
CA ALA A 37 -8.25 -19.55 17.43
C ALA A 37 -9.10 -20.75 17.85
N GLN A 38 -8.88 -21.91 17.24
CA GLN A 38 -9.52 -23.17 17.65
C GLN A 38 -9.06 -23.58 19.05
N GLY A 39 -7.78 -23.45 19.38
CA GLY A 39 -7.25 -23.66 20.72
C GLY A 39 -7.91 -22.75 21.76
N ASP A 40 -8.06 -21.46 21.45
CA ASP A 40 -8.76 -20.48 22.29
C ASP A 40 -10.22 -20.86 22.49
N TYR A 41 -10.91 -21.28 21.43
CA TYR A 41 -12.29 -21.72 21.54
C TYR A 41 -12.44 -22.91 22.48
N GLN A 42 -11.51 -23.88 22.45
CA GLN A 42 -11.52 -24.99 23.41
C GLN A 42 -11.26 -24.53 24.85
N ARG A 43 -10.28 -23.63 25.06
CA ARG A 43 -9.92 -23.12 26.40
C ARG A 43 -11.02 -22.26 27.01
N TYR A 44 -11.75 -21.50 26.19
CA TYR A 44 -12.71 -20.50 26.64
C TYR A 44 -14.17 -20.92 26.51
N ARG A 45 -14.44 -22.15 26.08
CA ARG A 45 -15.79 -22.70 26.02
C ARG A 45 -16.46 -22.68 27.42
N GLY A 46 -17.69 -22.19 27.48
CA GLY A 46 -18.45 -22.02 28.72
C GLY A 46 -18.04 -20.81 29.56
N THR A 47 -17.07 -20.01 29.11
CA THR A 47 -16.64 -18.77 29.78
C THR A 47 -17.21 -17.53 29.08
N ALA A 48 -17.07 -16.36 29.71
CA ALA A 48 -17.45 -15.08 29.09
C ALA A 48 -16.69 -14.76 27.79
N LEU A 49 -15.57 -15.44 27.53
CA LEU A 49 -14.73 -15.23 26.34
C LEU A 49 -15.14 -16.12 25.15
N GLU A 50 -16.07 -17.07 25.33
CA GLU A 50 -16.44 -18.03 24.28
C GLU A 50 -16.88 -17.34 22.98
N ALA A 51 -17.71 -16.29 23.08
CA ALA A 51 -18.23 -15.59 21.91
C ALA A 51 -17.10 -14.97 21.07
N SER A 52 -16.09 -14.38 21.74
CA SER A 52 -14.92 -13.81 21.07
C SER A 52 -14.07 -14.90 20.42
N ALA A 53 -13.86 -16.04 21.10
CA ALA A 53 -13.09 -17.14 20.56
C ALA A 53 -13.78 -17.80 19.35
N ARG A 54 -15.10 -17.96 19.41
CA ARG A 54 -15.90 -18.44 18.27
C ARG A 54 -15.84 -17.49 17.08
N HIS A 55 -15.87 -16.17 17.33
CA HIS A 55 -15.68 -15.17 16.28
C HIS A 55 -14.30 -15.30 15.60
N GLN A 56 -13.23 -15.48 16.38
CA GLN A 56 -11.88 -15.66 15.84
C GLN A 56 -11.79 -16.88 14.92
N VAL A 57 -12.37 -18.01 15.31
CA VAL A 57 -12.41 -19.21 14.44
C VAL A 57 -13.08 -18.88 13.11
N ALA A 58 -14.29 -18.33 13.14
CA ALA A 58 -15.03 -17.98 11.93
C ALA A 58 -14.30 -16.94 11.06
N PHE A 59 -13.63 -15.97 11.69
CA PHE A 59 -12.85 -14.95 11.01
C PHE A 59 -11.67 -15.56 10.24
N TRP A 60 -10.90 -16.46 10.86
CA TRP A 60 -9.74 -17.07 10.22
C TRP A 60 -10.12 -18.13 9.18
N GLU A 61 -11.24 -18.84 9.37
CA GLU A 61 -11.84 -19.70 8.34
C GLU A 61 -12.17 -18.88 7.08
N LEU A 62 -12.91 -17.77 7.25
CA LEU A 62 -13.25 -16.87 6.15
C LEU A 62 -12.01 -16.25 5.49
N THR A 63 -11.02 -15.88 6.30
CA THR A 63 -9.77 -15.27 5.80
C THR A 63 -9.01 -16.23 4.88
N LEU A 64 -8.82 -17.49 5.31
CA LEU A 64 -8.15 -18.52 4.52
C LEU A 64 -8.91 -18.83 3.22
N ASP A 65 -10.21 -19.08 3.35
CA ASP A 65 -11.08 -19.39 2.22
C ASP A 65 -11.13 -18.25 1.19
N HIS A 66 -11.23 -17.00 1.64
CA HIS A 66 -11.18 -15.85 0.73
C HIS A 66 -9.81 -15.67 0.07
N PHE A 67 -8.72 -15.78 0.82
CA PHE A 67 -7.37 -15.69 0.26
C PHE A 67 -7.13 -16.75 -0.82
N GLN A 68 -7.59 -17.99 -0.58
CA GLN A 68 -7.51 -19.08 -1.55
C GLN A 68 -8.33 -18.81 -2.81
N ARG A 69 -9.58 -18.31 -2.68
CA ARG A 69 -10.42 -17.93 -3.83
C ARG A 69 -9.79 -16.83 -4.69
N LEU A 70 -9.02 -15.93 -4.07
CA LEU A 70 -8.27 -14.90 -4.78
C LEU A 70 -6.95 -15.41 -5.37
N SER A 71 -6.66 -16.71 -5.29
CA SER A 71 -5.35 -17.29 -5.65
C SER A 71 -4.17 -16.61 -4.91
N GLY A 72 -4.44 -16.08 -3.71
CA GLY A 72 -3.50 -15.29 -2.93
C GLY A 72 -3.10 -13.95 -3.55
N ASP A 73 -3.81 -13.45 -4.56
CA ASP A 73 -3.43 -12.24 -5.31
C ASP A 73 -4.32 -11.03 -4.97
N LEU A 74 -3.92 -10.29 -3.93
CA LEU A 74 -4.63 -9.09 -3.50
C LEU A 74 -4.50 -7.94 -4.50
N VAL A 75 -3.36 -7.81 -5.18
CA VAL A 75 -3.12 -6.76 -6.17
C VAL A 75 -4.08 -6.93 -7.35
N ALA A 76 -4.25 -8.15 -7.84
CA ALA A 76 -5.23 -8.47 -8.87
C ALA A 76 -6.67 -8.21 -8.41
N ALA A 77 -7.00 -8.49 -7.14
CA ALA A 77 -8.32 -8.20 -6.57
C ALA A 77 -8.62 -6.69 -6.55
N PHE A 78 -7.64 -5.86 -6.16
CA PHE A 78 -7.79 -4.40 -6.21
C PHE A 78 -7.88 -3.87 -7.63
N ARG A 79 -7.10 -4.40 -8.57
CA ARG A 79 -7.23 -4.06 -10.00
C ARG A 79 -8.66 -4.30 -10.48
N LYS A 80 -9.24 -5.45 -10.17
CA LYS A 80 -10.62 -5.79 -10.54
C LYS A 80 -11.65 -4.84 -9.92
N ALA A 81 -11.44 -4.41 -8.67
CA ALA A 81 -12.32 -3.43 -8.02
C ALA A 81 -12.22 -2.03 -8.65
N GLU A 82 -11.04 -1.65 -9.14
CA GLU A 82 -10.85 -0.40 -9.87
C GLU A 82 -11.46 -0.47 -11.29
N GLU A 83 -11.28 -1.60 -11.99
CA GLU A 83 -11.94 -1.89 -13.27
C GLU A 83 -13.47 -1.84 -13.17
N GLY A 84 -14.03 -2.24 -12.03
CA GLY A 84 -15.46 -2.19 -11.75
C GLY A 84 -15.99 -0.82 -11.31
N GLY A 85 -15.12 0.18 -11.14
CA GLY A 85 -15.50 1.54 -10.75
C GLY A 85 -15.89 1.71 -9.28
N GLN A 86 -15.64 0.72 -8.42
CA GLN A 86 -15.96 0.83 -6.99
C GLN A 86 -14.91 1.67 -6.24
N VAL A 87 -13.68 1.72 -6.75
CA VAL A 87 -12.56 2.42 -6.13
C VAL A 87 -11.67 3.07 -7.18
N GLU A 88 -11.15 4.26 -6.89
CA GLU A 88 -10.01 4.82 -7.62
C GLU A 88 -8.71 4.39 -6.91
N LEU A 89 -7.78 3.80 -7.64
CA LEU A 89 -6.45 3.48 -7.11
C LEU A 89 -5.48 4.62 -7.39
N ILE A 90 -4.78 5.07 -6.36
CA ILE A 90 -3.72 6.08 -6.45
C ILE A 90 -2.36 5.49 -6.05
N THR A 91 -1.28 6.06 -6.59
CA THR A 91 0.10 5.65 -6.27
C THR A 91 0.75 6.59 -5.24
N SER A 92 2.02 6.34 -4.93
CA SER A 92 2.84 7.19 -4.04
C SER A 92 4.31 7.11 -4.46
N ASN A 93 5.22 7.68 -3.66
CA ASN A 93 6.65 7.47 -3.81
C ASN A 93 6.99 5.99 -3.62
N ALA A 94 7.95 5.49 -4.41
CA ALA A 94 8.39 4.09 -4.46
C ALA A 94 8.48 3.42 -3.09
N THR A 95 9.16 4.06 -2.13
CA THR A 95 9.39 3.53 -0.79
C THR A 95 8.89 4.49 0.29
N HIS A 96 7.88 5.30 -0.02
CA HIS A 96 7.35 6.31 0.89
C HIS A 96 8.40 7.33 1.40
N GLY A 97 9.35 7.69 0.54
CA GLY A 97 10.40 8.66 0.88
C GLY A 97 9.83 10.04 1.20
N TYR A 98 10.31 10.67 2.27
CA TYR A 98 9.80 11.97 2.72
C TYR A 98 10.19 13.10 1.75
N SER A 99 9.28 13.43 0.82
CA SER A 99 9.59 14.20 -0.39
C SER A 99 10.32 15.53 -0.15
N PRO A 100 9.96 16.37 0.84
CA PRO A 100 10.62 17.65 1.08
C PRO A 100 12.09 17.57 1.49
N LEU A 101 12.53 16.43 2.04
CA LEU A 101 13.88 16.25 2.61
C LEU A 101 14.80 15.39 1.75
N LEU A 102 14.33 14.84 0.62
CA LEU A 102 15.21 14.18 -0.33
C LEU A 102 16.17 15.23 -0.93
N GLY A 103 17.47 15.01 -0.75
CA GLY A 103 18.50 16.02 -1.03
C GLY A 103 18.65 16.41 -2.51
N TYR A 104 18.18 15.57 -3.42
CA TYR A 104 18.33 15.74 -4.86
C TYR A 104 16.97 15.65 -5.54
N ASP A 105 16.76 16.46 -6.58
CA ASP A 105 15.54 16.41 -7.37
C ASP A 105 15.45 15.11 -8.17
N GLU A 106 16.58 14.57 -8.59
CA GLU A 106 16.73 13.28 -9.26
C GLU A 106 16.31 12.13 -8.34
N ALA A 107 16.58 12.21 -7.03
CA ALA A 107 16.16 11.22 -6.05
C ALA A 107 14.65 11.26 -5.82
N LEU A 108 14.07 12.47 -5.71
CA LEU A 108 12.61 12.63 -5.65
C LEU A 108 11.94 12.18 -6.95
N TRP A 109 12.52 12.50 -8.10
CA TRP A 109 12.05 12.03 -9.40
C TRP A 109 12.08 10.52 -9.51
N ALA A 110 13.16 9.87 -9.07
CA ALA A 110 13.26 8.41 -9.03
C ALA A 110 12.16 7.79 -8.14
N GLN A 111 11.90 8.37 -6.96
CA GLN A 111 10.81 7.94 -6.08
C GLN A 111 9.43 8.07 -6.76
N ILE A 112 9.14 9.20 -7.41
CA ILE A 112 7.87 9.43 -8.11
C ILE A 112 7.73 8.49 -9.31
N LYS A 113 8.70 8.51 -10.25
CA LYS A 113 8.60 7.73 -11.50
C LYS A 113 8.64 6.23 -11.27
N THR A 114 9.38 5.75 -10.28
CA THR A 114 9.34 4.33 -9.90
C THR A 114 7.96 3.98 -9.36
N GLY A 115 7.34 4.84 -8.53
CA GLY A 115 5.98 4.61 -8.05
C GLY A 115 4.91 4.59 -9.14
N VAL A 116 5.00 5.51 -10.10
CA VAL A 116 4.13 5.51 -11.30
C VAL A 116 4.36 4.26 -12.15
N SER A 117 5.61 3.83 -12.32
CA SER A 117 5.94 2.63 -13.12
C SER A 117 5.45 1.34 -12.45
N THR A 118 5.59 1.22 -11.13
CA THR A 118 5.05 0.10 -10.35
C THR A 118 3.53 0.04 -10.44
N TYR A 119 2.85 1.20 -10.36
CA TYR A 119 1.40 1.27 -10.56
C TYR A 119 1.00 0.74 -11.94
N ARG A 120 1.63 1.23 -13.02
CA ARG A 120 1.35 0.76 -14.39
C ARG A 120 1.55 -0.74 -14.53
N ARG A 121 2.63 -1.29 -13.96
CA ARG A 121 2.92 -2.72 -14.03
C ARG A 121 1.84 -3.57 -13.37
N HIS A 122 1.30 -3.12 -12.24
CA HIS A 122 0.30 -3.88 -11.48
C HIS A 122 -1.14 -3.68 -11.98
N PHE A 123 -1.48 -2.46 -12.41
CA PHE A 123 -2.87 -2.07 -12.71
C PHE A 123 -3.15 -1.77 -14.19
N ALA A 124 -2.14 -1.80 -15.06
CA ALA A 124 -2.26 -1.59 -16.51
C ALA A 124 -2.94 -0.26 -16.92
N LYS A 125 -2.86 0.75 -16.05
CA LYS A 125 -3.35 2.11 -16.26
C LYS A 125 -2.32 3.13 -15.79
N ASP A 126 -2.45 4.36 -16.26
CA ASP A 126 -1.75 5.52 -15.73
C ASP A 126 -2.47 6.05 -14.48
N PRO A 127 -1.78 6.23 -13.33
CA PRO A 127 -2.39 6.85 -12.16
C PRO A 127 -2.52 8.36 -12.37
N THR A 128 -3.68 8.91 -12.04
CA THR A 128 -3.92 10.38 -12.02
C THR A 128 -3.89 10.96 -10.61
N GLY A 129 -4.10 10.14 -9.58
CA GLY A 129 -3.96 10.55 -8.19
C GLY A 129 -2.65 10.08 -7.57
N PHE A 130 -2.14 10.85 -6.61
CA PHE A 130 -0.89 10.57 -5.91
C PHE A 130 -0.97 10.92 -4.44
N TRP A 131 -0.67 9.96 -3.57
CA TRP A 131 -0.50 10.20 -2.15
C TRP A 131 0.92 10.68 -1.88
N LEU A 132 1.07 11.94 -1.49
CA LEU A 132 2.34 12.45 -0.96
C LEU A 132 2.64 11.76 0.38
N PRO A 133 3.81 11.12 0.55
CA PRO A 133 4.20 10.56 1.84
C PRO A 133 4.05 11.58 2.96
N GLU A 134 3.28 11.24 3.99
CA GLU A 134 2.96 12.11 5.13
C GLU A 134 2.32 13.46 4.76
N MET A 135 1.68 13.54 3.58
CA MET A 135 1.24 14.81 2.98
C MET A 135 2.35 15.87 2.91
N ALA A 136 3.62 15.42 2.91
CA ALA A 136 4.77 16.29 3.05
C ALA A 136 5.05 17.01 1.73
N TYR A 137 4.92 18.33 1.76
CA TYR A 137 5.00 19.17 0.57
C TYR A 137 6.10 20.24 0.70
N ARG A 138 6.72 20.58 -0.44
CA ARG A 138 7.66 21.70 -0.56
C ARG A 138 7.35 22.46 -1.85
N PRO A 139 7.06 23.77 -1.80
CA PRO A 139 6.92 24.58 -3.00
C PRO A 139 8.28 24.84 -3.66
N ARG A 140 8.25 25.42 -4.86
CA ARG A 140 9.47 25.93 -5.53
C ARG A 140 10.13 27.01 -4.69
N GLY A 141 11.45 27.00 -4.60
CA GLY A 141 12.20 28.07 -3.94
C GLY A 141 13.62 27.69 -3.57
N PRO A 142 14.39 28.64 -2.99
CA PRO A 142 15.68 28.35 -2.39
C PRO A 142 15.54 27.28 -1.31
N TRP A 143 16.40 26.27 -1.35
CA TRP A 143 16.44 25.18 -0.38
C TRP A 143 17.87 24.98 0.07
N LYS A 144 18.04 24.98 1.39
CA LYS A 144 19.29 24.65 2.07
C LYS A 144 19.13 23.29 2.74
N PRO A 145 20.05 22.35 2.54
CA PRO A 145 19.97 21.05 3.19
C PRO A 145 20.06 21.18 4.72
N PRO A 146 19.32 20.35 5.48
CA PRO A 146 19.34 20.38 6.94
C PRO A 146 20.64 19.81 7.54
N VAL A 147 21.43 19.09 6.74
CA VAL A 147 22.72 18.48 7.09
C VAL A 147 23.66 18.62 5.90
N GLU A 148 24.98 18.62 6.12
CA GLU A 148 25.98 18.64 5.05
C GLU A 148 25.76 17.52 4.01
N GLY A 149 25.99 17.84 2.73
CA GLY A 149 25.92 16.88 1.64
C GLY A 149 25.37 17.51 0.35
N PRO A 150 24.04 17.55 0.15
CA PRO A 150 23.45 18.12 -1.07
C PRO A 150 23.81 19.61 -1.28
N PRO A 151 23.78 20.10 -2.52
CA PRO A 151 23.98 21.53 -2.78
C PRO A 151 22.79 22.38 -2.31
N GLU A 152 23.07 23.57 -1.78
CA GLU A 152 22.06 24.62 -1.58
C GLU A 152 21.73 25.28 -2.93
N GLY A 153 20.46 25.61 -3.16
CA GLY A 153 20.04 26.25 -4.40
C GLY A 153 18.53 26.29 -4.57
N VAL A 154 18.06 26.91 -5.67
CA VAL A 154 16.64 26.91 -6.02
C VAL A 154 16.25 25.53 -6.54
N ARG A 155 15.21 24.94 -5.93
CA ARG A 155 14.64 23.63 -6.31
C ARG A 155 13.21 23.79 -6.83
N PRO A 156 12.76 22.98 -7.80
CA PRO A 156 11.37 22.95 -8.26
C PRO A 156 10.45 22.50 -7.11
N GLY A 157 9.18 22.90 -7.16
CA GLY A 157 8.16 22.38 -6.26
C GLY A 157 7.99 20.86 -6.41
N VAL A 158 7.54 20.19 -5.35
CA VAL A 158 7.21 18.75 -5.43
C VAL A 158 6.11 18.51 -6.47
N ASP A 159 5.14 19.41 -6.54
CA ASP A 159 4.05 19.43 -7.53
C ASP A 159 4.56 19.53 -8.98
N GLU A 160 5.62 20.31 -9.25
CA GLU A 160 6.19 20.39 -10.59
C GLU A 160 6.75 19.04 -11.07
N LEU A 161 7.31 18.23 -10.15
CA LEU A 161 7.79 16.89 -10.47
C LEU A 161 6.63 15.89 -10.61
N LEU A 162 5.55 16.05 -9.84
CA LEU A 162 4.33 15.26 -10.01
C LEU A 162 3.69 15.52 -11.39
N MET A 163 3.53 16.79 -11.79
CA MET A 163 2.97 17.18 -13.10
C MET A 163 3.80 16.61 -14.26
N ARG A 164 5.14 16.66 -14.17
CA ARG A 164 6.03 16.03 -15.16
C ARG A 164 5.90 14.50 -15.18
N ALA A 165 5.42 13.90 -14.11
CA ALA A 165 5.22 12.47 -14.01
C ALA A 165 3.91 11.98 -14.67
N GLY A 166 2.98 12.89 -14.96
CA GLY A 166 1.63 12.60 -15.44
C GLY A 166 0.59 12.46 -14.32
N ILE A 167 0.94 12.91 -13.11
CA ILE A 167 0.01 13.11 -12.00
C ILE A 167 -0.66 14.47 -12.17
#